data_AF-A0A935MJ76-F1
#
_entry.id   AF-A0A935MJ76-F1
#
_cell.length_a   1.000
_cell.length_b   1.000
_cell.length_c   1.000
_cell.angle_alpha   90.00
_cell.angle_beta   90.00
_cell.angle_gamma   90.00
#
_symmetry.space_group_name_H-M   'P 1'
#
loop_
_entity.id
_entity.type
_entity.pdbx_description
1 polymer ?
#
loop_
_entity_poly.entity_id
_entity_poly.type
_entity_poly.pdbx_seq_one_letter_code
_entity_poly.pdbx_strand_id
1 'polypeptide(L)'
;MVKAFISTGLILFCLFFPSCKNCETKTISYIEQEPYQTTESEFEKLDFHVSDNKLHYNRVEGVILVGDNPKLEIKCSVINDGQEGGDFVLYAVLTCQGDKVEIRETKYIPAQGIGEFNVRKDVNPFSFKTDIEVEDWGILAPTVSVEKVVTKYKDVVKYKQCNTCDGNCP
;
A
#
# COMPACT_ATOMS: atom_id res chain seq x y z
N MET A 1 36.20 -74.05 61.45
CA MET A 1 37.44 -73.26 61.63
C MET A 1 37.25 -71.91 60.96
N VAL A 2 37.55 -70.87 61.72
CA VAL A 2 37.37 -69.45 61.42
C VAL A 2 38.25 -69.00 60.26
N LYS A 3 37.71 -68.19 59.35
CA LYS A 3 38.47 -67.14 58.67
C LYS A 3 37.65 -65.85 58.67
N ALA A 4 38.08 -64.93 59.53
CA ALA A 4 37.65 -63.54 59.54
C ALA A 4 38.23 -62.84 58.31
N PHE A 5 37.42 -62.03 57.64
CA PHE A 5 37.90 -61.00 56.73
C PHE A 5 37.47 -59.64 57.28
N ILE A 6 38.49 -58.83 57.57
CA ILE A 6 38.40 -57.46 58.02
C ILE A 6 38.02 -56.63 56.80
N SER A 7 36.82 -56.03 56.80
CA SER A 7 36.47 -54.96 55.88
C SER A 7 36.71 -53.64 56.61
N THR A 8 37.84 -53.02 56.29
CA THR A 8 38.19 -51.65 56.71
C THR A 8 37.28 -50.66 56.01
N GLY A 9 36.75 -49.73 56.79
CA GLY A 9 35.69 -48.82 56.39
C GLY A 9 36.09 -47.80 55.34
N LEU A 10 35.09 -47.42 54.55
CA LEU A 10 35.02 -46.13 53.90
C LEU A 10 33.83 -45.40 54.53
N ILE A 11 34.09 -44.60 55.56
CA ILE A 11 33.09 -43.69 56.11
C ILE A 11 32.96 -42.55 55.09
N LEU A 12 31.95 -42.64 54.24
CA LEU A 12 31.53 -41.54 53.39
C LEU A 12 30.95 -40.47 54.31
N PHE A 13 31.75 -39.46 54.66
CA PHE A 13 31.26 -38.23 55.25
C PHE A 13 30.35 -37.55 54.23
N CYS A 14 29.04 -37.83 54.30
CA CYS A 14 28.04 -36.90 53.79
C CYS A 14 28.17 -35.64 54.63
N LEU A 15 28.96 -34.68 54.17
CA LEU A 15 28.83 -33.30 54.59
C LEU A 15 27.39 -32.90 54.27
N PHE A 16 26.56 -32.90 55.31
CA PHE A 16 25.26 -32.25 55.32
C PHE A 16 25.51 -30.76 55.04
N PHE A 17 25.54 -30.40 53.76
CA PHE A 17 25.32 -29.02 53.38
C PHE A 17 23.96 -28.60 53.93
N PRO A 18 23.88 -27.43 54.58
CA PRO A 18 22.64 -27.00 55.20
C PRO A 18 21.57 -26.95 54.11
N SER A 19 20.50 -27.70 54.35
CA SER A 19 19.27 -27.71 53.57
C SER A 19 19.00 -26.32 53.04
N CYS A 20 18.92 -26.17 51.71
CA CYS A 20 18.54 -24.93 51.07
C CYS A 20 17.27 -24.42 51.78
N LYS A 21 17.40 -23.31 52.52
CA LYS A 21 16.30 -22.70 53.27
C LYS A 21 15.19 -22.38 52.28
N ASN A 22 14.01 -22.96 52.49
CA ASN A 22 12.73 -22.62 51.87
C ASN A 22 12.85 -21.83 50.55
N CYS A 23 13.13 -22.54 49.45
CA CYS A 23 12.94 -21.95 48.13
C CYS A 23 11.43 -21.75 47.95
N GLU A 24 10.96 -20.54 48.23
CA GLU A 24 9.57 -20.16 48.01
C GLU A 24 9.39 -19.82 46.53
N THR A 25 8.43 -20.46 45.89
CA THR A 25 8.00 -20.09 44.54
C THR A 25 7.25 -18.78 44.63
N LYS A 26 7.80 -17.74 44.00
CA LYS A 26 7.15 -16.42 43.87
C LYS A 26 6.63 -16.26 42.46
N THR A 27 5.45 -15.64 42.34
CA THR A 27 4.92 -15.18 41.05
C THR A 27 5.33 -13.74 40.87
N ILE A 28 6.07 -13.44 39.81
CA ILE A 28 6.42 -12.07 39.43
C ILE A 28 5.70 -11.70 38.14
N SER A 29 5.19 -10.47 38.10
CA SER A 29 4.66 -9.88 36.87
C SER A 29 5.76 -9.20 36.09
N TYR A 30 5.74 -9.33 34.77
CA TYR A 30 6.59 -8.57 33.87
C TYR A 30 5.78 -8.14 32.65
N ILE A 31 6.23 -7.05 32.00
CA ILE A 31 5.61 -6.54 30.78
C ILE A 31 6.33 -7.19 29.60
N GLU A 32 5.57 -7.84 28.72
CA GLU A 32 6.05 -8.39 27.46
C GLU A 32 5.32 -7.73 26.30
N GLN A 33 6.05 -7.34 25.26
CA GLN A 33 5.43 -6.83 24.04
C GLN A 33 4.99 -7.99 23.16
N GLU A 34 3.68 -8.07 22.90
CA GLU A 34 3.12 -9.05 21.98
C GLU A 34 2.61 -8.38 20.70
N PRO A 35 2.91 -8.93 19.51
CA PRO A 35 2.38 -8.43 18.26
C PRO A 35 0.88 -8.75 18.14
N TYR A 36 0.12 -7.84 17.56
CA TYR A 36 -1.24 -8.09 17.09
C TYR A 36 -1.43 -7.43 15.72
N GLN A 37 -2.32 -8.00 14.92
CA GLN A 37 -2.67 -7.43 13.61
C GLN A 37 -3.89 -6.53 13.76
N THR A 38 -3.83 -5.37 13.09
CA THR A 38 -4.99 -4.50 12.90
C THR A 38 -5.04 -4.06 11.45
N THR A 39 -6.23 -3.81 10.94
CA THR A 39 -6.42 -3.17 9.64
C THR A 39 -6.42 -1.67 9.83
N GLU A 40 -5.61 -0.97 9.05
CA GLU A 40 -5.61 0.49 8.95
C GLU A 40 -5.95 0.90 7.53
N SER A 41 -6.58 2.06 7.39
CA SER A 41 -6.90 2.65 6.09
C SER A 41 -5.92 3.77 5.80
N GLU A 42 -5.28 3.70 4.64
CA GLU A 42 -4.41 4.74 4.11
C GLU A 42 -4.99 5.26 2.79
N PHE A 43 -4.80 6.55 2.53
CA PHE A 43 -5.16 7.14 1.24
C PHE A 43 -3.94 7.15 0.32
N GLU A 44 -4.07 6.49 -0.82
CA GLU A 44 -3.02 6.38 -1.82
C GLU A 44 -3.48 7.02 -3.13
N LYS A 45 -2.62 7.85 -3.73
CA LYS A 45 -2.86 8.37 -5.07
C LYS A 45 -2.44 7.29 -6.06
N LEU A 46 -3.30 6.95 -7.02
CA LEU A 46 -2.97 5.92 -8.00
C LEU A 46 -1.82 6.35 -8.91
N ASP A 47 -0.85 5.46 -9.06
CA ASP A 47 0.23 5.60 -10.03
C ASP A 47 -0.25 5.23 -11.44
N PHE A 48 0.21 5.99 -12.43
CA PHE A 48 -0.16 5.78 -13.83
C PHE A 48 0.91 6.31 -14.79
N HIS A 49 0.83 5.86 -16.03
CA HIS A 49 1.54 6.48 -17.15
C HIS A 49 0.64 6.58 -18.39
N VAL A 50 1.06 7.42 -19.34
CA VAL A 50 0.37 7.60 -20.63
C VAL A 50 1.17 6.91 -21.72
N SER A 51 0.54 6.04 -22.51
CA SER A 51 1.22 5.21 -23.54
C SER A 51 2.10 6.04 -24.49
N ASP A 52 1.53 7.12 -25.03
CA ASP A 52 2.18 7.87 -26.11
C ASP A 52 2.87 9.15 -25.62
N ASN A 53 2.78 9.46 -24.31
CA ASN A 53 3.29 10.67 -23.64
C ASN A 53 2.95 12.02 -24.31
N LYS A 54 2.12 12.00 -25.34
CA LYS A 54 1.71 13.13 -26.16
C LYS A 54 0.22 12.99 -26.41
N LEU A 55 -0.48 14.12 -26.37
CA LEU A 55 -1.88 14.19 -26.73
C LEU A 55 -1.98 14.90 -28.06
N HIS A 56 -2.60 14.25 -29.04
CA HIS A 56 -2.88 14.87 -30.33
C HIS A 56 -4.39 15.08 -30.46
N TYR A 57 -4.77 16.18 -31.07
CA TYR A 57 -6.13 16.36 -31.56
C TYR A 57 -6.18 16.28 -33.08
N ASN A 58 -7.29 15.76 -33.56
CA ASN A 58 -7.58 15.64 -34.98
C ASN A 58 -8.97 16.20 -35.26
N ARG A 59 -9.11 16.99 -36.33
CA ARG A 59 -10.43 17.27 -36.86
C ARG A 59 -10.93 16.00 -37.56
N VAL A 60 -12.09 15.50 -37.16
CA VAL A 60 -12.74 14.34 -37.77
C VAL A 60 -13.02 14.65 -39.24
N GLU A 61 -12.66 13.73 -40.11
CA GLU A 61 -12.88 13.85 -41.54
C GLU A 61 -14.38 13.91 -41.88
N GLY A 62 -14.76 14.86 -42.73
CA GLY A 62 -16.14 15.06 -43.14
C GLY A 62 -16.30 16.31 -44.01
N VAL A 63 -17.31 16.30 -44.88
CA VAL A 63 -17.70 17.49 -45.65
C VAL A 63 -18.40 18.45 -44.68
N ILE A 64 -17.89 19.67 -44.55
CA ILE A 64 -18.57 20.74 -43.80
C ILE A 64 -19.74 21.20 -44.66
N LEU A 65 -20.94 20.68 -44.35
CA LEU A 65 -22.17 21.15 -44.95
C LEU A 65 -22.56 22.49 -44.30
N VAL A 66 -23.22 23.37 -45.05
CA VAL A 66 -23.67 24.68 -44.54
C VAL A 66 -24.62 24.44 -43.36
N GLY A 67 -24.17 24.79 -42.15
CA GLY A 67 -24.93 24.64 -40.90
C GLY A 67 -24.39 23.59 -39.93
N ASP A 68 -23.45 22.74 -40.34
CA ASP A 68 -22.81 21.73 -39.47
C ASP A 68 -21.46 22.20 -38.93
N ASN A 69 -21.19 21.92 -37.65
CA ASN A 69 -19.89 22.11 -37.03
C ASN A 69 -19.04 20.83 -37.19
N PRO A 70 -17.78 20.93 -37.64
CA PRO A 70 -16.89 19.77 -37.60
C PRO A 70 -16.63 19.32 -36.17
N LYS A 71 -16.24 18.06 -36.01
CA LYS A 71 -15.85 17.48 -34.73
C LYS A 71 -14.35 17.45 -34.57
N LEU A 72 -13.91 17.77 -33.38
CA LEU A 72 -12.56 17.52 -32.91
C LEU A 72 -12.56 16.20 -32.15
N GLU A 73 -11.59 15.34 -32.40
CA GLU A 73 -11.37 14.08 -31.70
C GLU A 73 -10.02 14.11 -30.98
N ILE A 74 -10.02 13.65 -29.74
CA ILE A 74 -8.82 13.39 -28.94
C ILE A 74 -8.83 11.96 -28.45
N LYS A 75 -7.68 11.30 -28.56
CA LYS A 75 -7.45 9.97 -28.01
C LYS A 75 -6.26 9.97 -27.07
N CYS A 76 -6.42 9.36 -25.91
CA CYS A 76 -5.37 9.17 -24.92
C CYS A 76 -5.53 7.83 -24.24
N SER A 77 -4.46 7.05 -24.17
CA SER A 77 -4.44 5.77 -23.44
C SER A 77 -3.65 5.94 -22.16
N VAL A 78 -4.34 5.76 -21.04
CA VAL A 78 -3.77 5.80 -19.70
C VAL A 78 -3.66 4.38 -19.16
N ILE A 79 -2.51 4.04 -18.61
CA ILE A 79 -2.23 2.75 -17.99
C ILE A 79 -2.13 3.00 -16.48
N ASN A 80 -3.01 2.36 -15.71
CA ASN A 80 -3.00 2.40 -14.26
C ASN A 80 -2.02 1.35 -13.74
N ASP A 81 -0.92 1.78 -13.15
CA ASP A 81 0.10 0.89 -12.57
C ASP A 81 -0.26 0.45 -11.14
N GLY A 82 -1.28 1.09 -10.55
CA GLY A 82 -1.76 0.82 -9.21
C GLY A 82 -2.42 -0.54 -9.05
N GLN A 83 -2.45 -1.01 -7.80
CA GLN A 83 -3.12 -2.25 -7.39
C GLN A 83 -4.63 -2.09 -7.20
N GLU A 84 -5.12 -0.85 -7.25
CA GLU A 84 -6.53 -0.49 -7.12
C GLU A 84 -7.01 0.22 -8.39
N GLY A 85 -8.31 0.10 -8.68
CA GLY A 85 -8.94 0.83 -9.78
C GLY A 85 -9.54 2.16 -9.33
N GLY A 86 -9.74 3.09 -10.26
CA GLY A 86 -10.34 4.39 -9.93
C GLY A 86 -10.69 5.24 -11.14
N ASP A 87 -11.38 6.36 -10.87
CA ASP A 87 -11.79 7.34 -11.86
C ASP A 87 -10.68 8.35 -12.17
N PHE A 88 -10.09 8.24 -13.35
CA PHE A 88 -9.10 9.18 -13.87
C PHE A 88 -9.81 10.29 -14.66
N VAL A 89 -9.25 11.50 -14.64
CA VAL A 89 -9.78 12.63 -15.39
C VAL A 89 -8.75 13.12 -16.40
N LEU A 90 -9.09 13.03 -17.69
CA LEU A 90 -8.38 13.76 -18.74
C LEU A 90 -8.87 15.21 -18.74
N TYR A 91 -7.93 16.14 -18.69
CA TYR A 91 -8.21 17.55 -18.96
C TYR A 91 -7.27 18.09 -20.03
N ALA A 92 -7.79 18.93 -20.91
CA ALA A 92 -7.01 19.62 -21.93
C ALA A 92 -7.67 20.95 -22.29
N VAL A 93 -6.85 21.95 -22.61
CA VAL A 93 -7.32 23.24 -23.10
C VAL A 93 -6.71 23.50 -24.46
N LEU A 94 -7.55 23.59 -25.48
CA LEU A 94 -7.12 23.82 -26.85
C LEU A 94 -7.48 25.23 -27.27
N THR A 95 -6.49 26.00 -27.72
CA THR A 95 -6.71 27.35 -28.22
C THR A 95 -6.16 27.46 -29.64
N CYS A 96 -6.99 27.84 -30.60
CA CYS A 96 -6.57 28.03 -31.99
C CYS A 96 -7.37 29.14 -32.65
N GLN A 97 -6.69 30.09 -33.29
CA GLN A 97 -7.32 31.15 -34.10
C GLN A 97 -8.44 31.93 -33.38
N GLY A 98 -8.30 32.14 -32.07
CA GLY A 98 -9.28 32.87 -31.23
C GLY A 98 -10.42 32.00 -30.69
N ASP A 99 -10.47 30.72 -31.05
CA ASP A 99 -11.39 29.73 -30.48
C ASP A 99 -10.73 28.98 -29.32
N LYS A 100 -11.53 28.55 -28.34
CA LYS A 100 -11.08 27.82 -27.15
C LYS A 100 -12.02 26.66 -26.86
N VAL A 101 -11.46 25.46 -26.78
CA VAL A 101 -12.18 24.23 -26.46
C VAL A 101 -11.59 23.63 -25.20
N GLU A 102 -12.42 23.47 -24.18
CA GLU A 102 -12.06 22.78 -22.93
C GLU A 102 -12.56 21.34 -22.97
N ILE A 103 -11.66 20.43 -22.65
CA ILE A 103 -11.95 19.00 -22.55
C ILE A 103 -11.76 18.60 -21.12
N ARG A 104 -12.78 17.94 -20.58
CA ARG A 104 -12.75 17.30 -19.27
C ARG A 104 -13.59 16.04 -19.35
N GLU A 105 -12.92 14.90 -19.30
CA GLU A 105 -13.57 13.58 -19.42
C GLU A 105 -13.11 12.71 -18.25
N THR A 106 -14.03 11.93 -17.68
CA THR A 106 -13.73 11.01 -16.57
C THR A 106 -13.88 9.58 -17.04
N LYS A 107 -12.96 8.71 -16.66
CA LYS A 107 -13.00 7.29 -16.99
C LYS A 107 -12.48 6.45 -15.84
N TYR A 108 -13.26 5.43 -15.47
CA TYR A 108 -12.80 4.39 -14.59
C TYR A 108 -11.74 3.52 -15.29
N ILE A 109 -10.60 3.34 -14.66
CA ILE A 109 -9.52 2.45 -15.11
C ILE A 109 -9.31 1.40 -14.01
N PRO A 110 -9.45 0.09 -14.32
CA PRO A 110 -9.23 -0.96 -13.32
C PRO A 110 -7.76 -1.01 -12.88
N ALA A 111 -7.50 -1.69 -11.76
CA ALA A 111 -6.15 -1.99 -11.29
C ALA A 111 -5.33 -2.68 -12.40
N GLN A 112 -4.09 -2.26 -12.60
CA GLN A 112 -3.18 -2.80 -13.62
C GLN A 112 -3.79 -2.82 -15.04
N GLY A 113 -4.70 -1.88 -15.33
CA GLY A 113 -5.51 -1.84 -16.55
C GLY A 113 -5.21 -0.67 -17.47
N ILE A 114 -5.82 -0.70 -18.65
CA ILE A 114 -5.72 0.37 -19.65
C ILE A 114 -7.08 1.04 -19.84
N GLY A 115 -7.09 2.37 -19.80
CA GLY A 115 -8.25 3.21 -20.06
C GLY A 115 -8.04 4.15 -21.23
N GLU A 116 -8.87 4.01 -22.26
CA GLU A 116 -8.83 4.90 -23.44
C GLU A 116 -9.84 6.06 -23.29
N PHE A 117 -9.35 7.29 -23.21
CA PHE A 117 -10.18 8.47 -23.39
C PHE A 117 -10.39 8.71 -24.89
N ASN A 118 -11.64 8.78 -25.32
CA ASN A 118 -12.01 9.15 -26.69
C ASN A 118 -13.05 10.26 -26.63
N VAL A 119 -12.58 11.50 -26.74
CA VAL A 119 -13.42 12.69 -26.61
C VAL A 119 -13.71 13.26 -27.97
N ARG A 120 -14.99 13.56 -28.23
CA ARG A 120 -15.43 14.30 -29.41
C ARG A 120 -16.16 15.57 -29.02
N LYS A 121 -15.75 16.71 -29.57
CA LYS A 121 -16.38 18.02 -29.34
C LYS A 121 -16.63 18.73 -30.66
N ASP A 122 -17.78 19.38 -30.79
CA ASP A 122 -18.04 20.25 -31.93
C ASP A 122 -17.18 21.51 -31.83
N VAL A 123 -16.61 21.95 -32.95
CA VAL A 123 -15.74 23.13 -33.01
C VAL A 123 -16.13 24.05 -34.17
N ASN A 124 -15.65 25.29 -34.18
CA ASN A 124 -15.92 26.20 -35.28
C ASN A 124 -15.37 25.64 -36.62
N PRO A 125 -16.13 25.70 -37.72
CA PRO A 125 -15.70 25.24 -39.05
C PRO A 125 -14.35 25.78 -39.54
N PHE A 126 -13.98 26.98 -39.10
CA PHE A 126 -12.78 27.69 -39.52
C PHE A 126 -11.68 27.71 -38.45
N SER A 127 -11.82 26.91 -37.37
CA SER A 127 -10.81 26.75 -36.32
C SER A 127 -10.25 25.32 -36.30
N PHE A 128 -9.08 25.20 -35.63
CA PHE A 128 -8.34 23.95 -35.36
C PHE A 128 -7.86 23.18 -36.60
N LYS A 129 -6.59 22.78 -36.57
CA LYS A 129 -5.96 21.94 -37.60
C LYS A 129 -6.07 20.46 -37.21
N THR A 130 -5.68 19.58 -38.12
CA THR A 130 -5.54 18.14 -37.85
C THR A 130 -4.11 17.84 -37.40
N ASP A 131 -3.96 16.80 -36.59
CA ASP A 131 -2.70 16.26 -36.07
C ASP A 131 -1.82 17.28 -35.37
N ILE A 132 -2.41 17.99 -34.41
CA ILE A 132 -1.69 18.98 -33.60
C ILE A 132 -1.48 18.41 -32.19
N GLU A 133 -0.23 18.46 -31.74
CA GLU A 133 0.15 18.16 -30.37
C GLU A 133 -0.41 19.21 -29.41
N VAL A 134 -1.01 18.77 -28.31
CA VAL A 134 -1.59 19.63 -27.29
C VAL A 134 -0.51 20.10 -26.33
N GLU A 135 -0.37 21.41 -26.19
CA GLU A 135 0.61 22.01 -25.28
C GLU A 135 0.21 21.90 -23.80
N ASP A 136 -1.07 22.12 -23.47
CA ASP A 136 -1.58 22.10 -22.10
C ASP A 136 -2.68 21.04 -21.90
N TRP A 137 -2.27 19.93 -21.32
CA TRP A 137 -3.14 18.81 -20.96
C TRP A 137 -2.58 18.05 -19.76
N GLY A 138 -3.41 17.21 -19.17
CA GLY A 138 -2.94 16.27 -18.18
C GLY A 138 -4.00 15.24 -17.79
N ILE A 139 -3.56 14.31 -16.96
CA ILE A 139 -4.40 13.29 -16.33
C ILE A 139 -4.36 13.52 -14.82
N LEU A 140 -5.54 13.62 -14.21
CA LEU A 140 -5.67 13.59 -12.76
C LEU A 140 -6.00 12.16 -12.33
N ALA A 141 -5.06 11.54 -11.62
CA ALA A 141 -5.30 10.28 -10.94
C ALA A 141 -6.12 10.49 -9.66
N PRO A 142 -7.03 9.57 -9.32
CA PRO A 142 -7.79 9.64 -8.08
C PRO A 142 -6.92 9.25 -6.89
N THR A 143 -7.40 9.64 -5.71
CA THR A 143 -6.92 9.10 -4.43
C THR A 143 -7.92 8.07 -3.94
N VAL A 144 -7.44 6.87 -3.65
CA VAL A 144 -8.27 5.75 -3.17
C VAL A 144 -7.90 5.38 -1.73
N SER A 145 -8.86 4.80 -1.02
CA SER A 145 -8.66 4.27 0.33
C SER A 145 -8.22 2.81 0.22
N VAL A 146 -7.03 2.49 0.74
CA VAL A 146 -6.47 1.13 0.74
C VAL A 146 -6.41 0.63 2.17
N GLU A 147 -6.96 -0.56 2.40
CA GLU A 147 -6.85 -1.23 3.70
C GLU A 147 -5.56 -2.05 3.75
N LYS A 148 -4.72 -1.79 4.77
CA LYS A 148 -3.48 -2.51 5.00
C LYS A 148 -3.51 -3.18 6.37
N VAL A 149 -3.11 -4.44 6.41
CA VAL A 149 -2.90 -5.17 7.67
C VAL A 149 -1.52 -4.78 8.21
N VAL A 150 -1.50 -4.10 9.35
CA VAL A 150 -0.28 -3.68 10.03
C VAL A 150 -0.11 -4.44 11.33
N THR A 151 1.14 -4.76 11.66
CA THR A 151 1.50 -5.37 12.95
C THR A 151 1.81 -4.28 13.96
N LYS A 152 1.03 -4.23 15.04
CA LYS A 152 1.27 -3.36 16.19
C LYS A 152 1.69 -4.18 17.39
N TYR A 153 2.26 -3.52 18.40
CA TYR A 153 2.67 -4.14 19.64
C TYR A 153 1.83 -3.59 20.78
N LYS A 154 1.40 -4.47 21.68
CA LYS A 154 0.77 -4.09 22.94
C LYS A 154 1.54 -4.71 24.10
N ASP A 155 1.62 -3.95 25.17
CA ASP A 155 2.18 -4.41 26.43
C ASP A 155 1.18 -5.37 27.09
N VAL A 156 1.61 -6.61 27.32
CA VAL A 156 0.83 -7.64 28.01
C VAL A 156 1.52 -7.98 29.32
N VAL A 157 0.77 -7.92 30.41
CA VAL A 157 1.26 -8.37 31.71
C VAL A 157 1.27 -9.89 31.73
N LYS A 158 2.47 -10.47 31.81
CA LYS A 158 2.65 -11.90 32.00
C LYS A 158 3.17 -12.20 33.39
N TYR A 159 2.95 -13.42 33.81
CA TYR A 159 3.34 -13.92 35.11
C TYR A 159 4.27 -15.10 34.92
N LYS A 160 5.43 -15.06 35.56
CA LYS A 160 6.33 -16.21 35.64
C LYS A 160 6.56 -16.60 37.09
N GLN A 161 6.71 -17.89 37.31
CA GLN A 161 7.17 -18.41 38.58
C GLN A 161 8.70 -18.35 38.61
N CYS A 162 9.27 -17.77 39.66
CA CYS A 162 10.68 -17.88 39.97
C CYS A 162 10.87 -18.41 41.38
N ASN A 163 11.93 -19.18 41.58
CA ASN A 163 12.36 -19.57 42.91
C ASN A 163 13.32 -18.50 43.44
N THR A 164 13.16 -18.14 44.72
CA THR A 164 14.04 -17.18 45.40
C THR A 164 15.50 -17.62 45.44
N CYS A 165 15.76 -18.91 45.23
CA CYS A 165 17.09 -19.50 45.22
C CYS A 165 17.83 -19.36 43.87
N ASP A 166 17.12 -19.05 42.77
CA ASP A 166 17.70 -19.07 41.41
C ASP A 166 18.39 -17.75 41.00
N GLY A 167 18.54 -16.77 41.90
CA GLY A 167 19.24 -15.49 41.65
C GLY A 167 18.60 -14.57 40.59
N ASN A 168 17.62 -15.08 39.83
CA ASN A 168 16.89 -14.42 38.76
C ASN A 168 15.48 -13.96 39.17
N CYS A 169 15.22 -13.89 40.47
CA CYS A 169 13.97 -13.44 41.07
C CYS A 169 14.25 -12.03 41.64
N PRO A 170 13.81 -10.95 40.95
CA PRO A 170 14.04 -9.57 41.38
C PRO A 170 13.30 -9.21 42.67
#